data_AF-A0A9P0ATB1-F1
#
_entry.id   AF-A0A9P0ATB1-F1
#
_cell.length_a   1.000
_cell.length_b   1.000
_cell.length_c   1.000
_cell.angle_alpha   90.00
_cell.angle_beta   90.00
_cell.angle_gamma   90.00
#
_symmetry.space_group_name_H-M   'P 1'
#
loop_
_entity.id
_entity.type
_entity.pdbx_description
1 polymer ?
#
loop_
_entity_poly.entity_id
_entity_poly.type
_entity_poly.pdbx_seq_one_letter_code
_entity_poly.pdbx_strand_id
1 'polypeptide(L)'
;MKKYKKEEIMWLFGVLLCSMGVNGQYEWQARDPFDEVSRAMKKINKDNCEIQHVGDLYLPDDAVSHLPDIKDINVNPVFPNRTQLIHLHNMALNRGFYWSYILQSRFIRPTINDTYDPGMMYYLLSTVADVSTNMHVNASAVYFSPNMSYSSSYRGFFNKTFPRFAPRTFRADDFNDPIHLERISTLNTFTVHDLGAVNPDTSSDYTSDYFRINEWYKKWLPDKVSERHDTKTTYQIEIRYANNTNETYTFHGPPGADENPGPVKWTRPYFDCGRSNRWMVAAVVPIADIYPRHTGFRHIEYPTFSVAPVTMEIPLWTFLE
;
A
#
# COMPACT_ATOMS: atom_id res chain seq x y z
N MET A 1 -46.89 -27.38 -54.88
CA MET A 1 -46.55 -27.43 -53.44
C MET A 1 -45.24 -28.16 -53.08
N LYS A 2 -44.59 -28.96 -53.93
CA LYS A 2 -43.34 -29.67 -53.56
C LYS A 2 -42.03 -28.87 -53.70
N LYS A 3 -42.03 -27.72 -54.39
CA LYS A 3 -40.80 -26.96 -54.69
C LYS A 3 -40.33 -26.08 -53.52
N TYR A 4 -41.26 -25.45 -52.80
CA TYR A 4 -40.97 -24.57 -51.65
C TYR A 4 -40.32 -25.30 -50.46
N LYS A 5 -40.68 -26.57 -50.22
CA LYS A 5 -40.10 -27.37 -49.12
C LYS A 5 -38.61 -27.66 -49.27
N LYS A 6 -38.07 -27.63 -50.50
CA LYS A 6 -36.66 -27.99 -50.76
C LYS A 6 -35.72 -26.81 -50.48
N GLU A 7 -36.19 -25.58 -50.68
CA GLU A 7 -35.41 -24.37 -50.40
C GLU A 7 -35.36 -24.08 -48.91
N GLU A 8 -36.46 -24.28 -48.16
CA GLU A 8 -36.45 -24.11 -46.69
C GLU A 8 -35.51 -25.10 -45.98
N ILE A 9 -35.44 -26.35 -46.44
CA ILE A 9 -34.52 -27.36 -45.87
C ILE A 9 -33.06 -26.99 -46.16
N MET A 10 -32.78 -26.42 -47.33
CA MET A 10 -31.43 -26.02 -47.72
C MET A 10 -30.95 -24.78 -46.95
N TRP A 11 -31.86 -23.83 -46.67
CA TRP A 11 -31.62 -22.70 -45.76
C TRP A 11 -31.38 -23.15 -44.32
N LEU A 12 -32.19 -24.08 -43.80
CA LEU A 12 -31.99 -24.66 -42.47
C LEU A 12 -30.65 -25.38 -42.33
N PHE A 13 -30.24 -26.15 -43.34
CA PHE A 13 -28.93 -26.83 -43.35
C PHE A 13 -27.76 -25.84 -43.43
N GLY A 14 -27.90 -24.76 -44.22
CA GLY A 14 -26.90 -23.69 -44.30
C GLY A 14 -26.73 -22.94 -42.97
N VAL A 15 -27.83 -22.65 -42.28
CA VAL A 15 -27.79 -22.01 -40.95
C VAL A 15 -27.18 -22.93 -39.88
N LEU A 16 -27.46 -24.23 -39.93
CA LEU A 16 -26.86 -25.24 -39.04
C LEU A 16 -25.36 -25.43 -39.28
N LEU A 17 -24.90 -25.43 -40.54
CA LEU A 17 -23.48 -25.50 -40.87
C LEU A 17 -22.73 -24.23 -40.45
N CYS A 18 -23.34 -23.06 -40.65
CA CYS A 18 -22.78 -21.79 -40.17
C CYS A 18 -22.71 -21.74 -38.64
N SER A 19 -23.71 -22.21 -37.91
CA SER A 19 -23.69 -22.21 -36.44
C SER A 19 -22.66 -23.20 -35.87
N MET A 20 -22.43 -24.34 -36.53
CA MET A 20 -21.36 -25.27 -36.16
C MET A 20 -19.95 -24.72 -36.46
N GLY A 21 -19.78 -23.99 -37.57
CA GLY A 21 -18.51 -23.34 -37.92
C GLY A 21 -18.10 -22.23 -36.94
N VAL A 22 -19.07 -21.48 -36.41
CA VAL A 22 -18.82 -20.38 -35.46
C VAL A 22 -18.44 -20.91 -34.07
N ASN A 23 -19.04 -22.01 -33.60
CA ASN A 23 -18.68 -22.59 -32.29
C ASN A 23 -17.30 -23.28 -32.32
N GLY A 24 -16.95 -23.98 -33.40
CA GLY A 24 -15.67 -24.68 -33.52
C GLY A 24 -14.44 -23.77 -33.66
N GLN A 25 -14.61 -22.52 -34.12
CA GLN A 25 -13.50 -21.58 -34.32
C GLN A 25 -12.95 -20.99 -33.01
N TYR A 26 -13.73 -21.03 -31.91
CA TYR A 26 -13.34 -20.46 -30.61
C TYR A 26 -13.20 -21.51 -29.49
N GLU A 27 -13.61 -22.77 -29.70
CA GLU A 27 -13.49 -23.84 -28.70
C GLU A 27 -12.05 -24.34 -28.46
N TRP A 28 -11.12 -24.10 -29.39
CA TRP A 28 -9.73 -24.58 -29.25
C TRP A 28 -8.87 -23.69 -28.34
N GLN A 29 -9.29 -22.44 -28.08
CA GLN A 29 -8.67 -21.59 -27.05
C GLN A 29 -9.34 -21.88 -25.71
N ALA A 30 -8.77 -22.83 -24.97
CA ALA A 30 -9.09 -22.96 -23.55
C ALA A 30 -8.83 -21.62 -22.85
N ARG A 31 -9.74 -21.23 -21.95
CA ARG A 31 -9.54 -20.03 -21.12
C ARG A 31 -8.21 -20.15 -20.40
N ASP A 32 -7.34 -19.17 -20.63
CA ASP A 32 -6.08 -19.09 -19.91
C ASP A 32 -6.27 -18.27 -18.61
N PRO A 33 -5.36 -18.42 -17.63
CA PRO A 33 -5.43 -17.64 -16.39
C PRO A 33 -5.35 -16.13 -16.62
N PHE A 34 -4.72 -15.69 -17.72
CA PHE A 34 -4.63 -14.29 -18.08
C PHE A 34 -6.00 -13.70 -18.45
N ASP A 35 -6.80 -14.42 -19.23
CA ASP A 35 -8.17 -14.04 -19.58
C ASP A 35 -9.07 -13.94 -18.35
N GLU A 36 -8.86 -14.80 -17.35
CA GLU A 36 -9.59 -14.75 -16.08
C GLU A 36 -9.26 -13.49 -15.30
N VAL A 37 -7.98 -13.17 -15.15
CA VAL A 37 -7.51 -11.94 -14.49
C VAL A 37 -7.96 -10.69 -15.26
N SER A 38 -7.79 -10.67 -16.59
CA SER A 38 -8.20 -9.57 -17.45
C SER A 38 -9.70 -9.32 -17.38
N ARG A 39 -10.51 -10.38 -17.36
CA ARG A 39 -11.97 -10.29 -17.19
C ARG A 39 -12.34 -9.77 -15.80
N ALA A 40 -11.68 -10.26 -14.75
CA ALA A 40 -11.89 -9.76 -13.39
C ALA A 40 -11.56 -8.26 -13.29
N MET A 41 -10.44 -7.84 -13.88
CA MET A 41 -10.02 -6.43 -13.91
C MET A 41 -11.03 -5.53 -14.64
N LYS A 42 -11.56 -5.99 -15.79
CA LYS A 42 -12.54 -5.23 -16.58
C LYS A 42 -13.96 -5.22 -16.00
N LYS A 43 -14.29 -6.20 -15.15
CA LYS A 43 -15.62 -6.30 -14.50
C LYS A 43 -15.86 -5.16 -13.51
N ILE A 44 -14.80 -4.65 -12.88
CA ILE A 44 -14.89 -3.67 -11.80
C ILE A 44 -14.43 -2.31 -12.30
N ASN A 45 -15.31 -1.33 -12.12
CA ASN A 45 -15.08 0.06 -12.43
C ASN A 45 -15.48 0.92 -11.22
N LYS A 46 -15.13 2.21 -11.26
CA LYS A 46 -15.50 3.22 -10.27
C LYS A 46 -16.98 3.17 -9.88
N ASP A 47 -17.87 3.02 -10.86
CA ASP A 47 -19.32 3.12 -10.63
C ASP A 47 -19.94 1.85 -10.03
N ASN A 48 -19.23 0.72 -10.13
CA ASN A 48 -19.74 -0.59 -9.72
C ASN A 48 -19.06 -1.12 -8.44
N CYS A 49 -17.88 -0.58 -8.09
CA CYS A 49 -17.05 -1.14 -7.03
C CYS A 49 -17.72 -1.17 -5.65
N GLU A 50 -18.66 -0.26 -5.37
CA GLU A 50 -19.40 -0.23 -4.10
C GLU A 50 -20.44 -1.36 -4.00
N ILE A 51 -20.94 -1.87 -5.12
CA ILE A 51 -22.00 -2.88 -5.17
C ILE A 51 -21.42 -4.30 -5.20
N GLN A 52 -20.21 -4.45 -5.77
CA GLN A 52 -19.57 -5.76 -5.90
C GLN A 52 -19.24 -6.39 -4.55
N HIS A 53 -19.08 -7.71 -4.52
CA HIS A 53 -18.63 -8.42 -3.33
C HIS A 53 -17.15 -8.10 -3.04
N VAL A 54 -16.75 -8.13 -1.76
CA VAL A 54 -15.36 -7.81 -1.35
C VAL A 54 -14.35 -8.72 -2.05
N GLY A 55 -14.65 -10.02 -2.17
CA GLY A 55 -13.78 -10.98 -2.86
C GLY A 55 -13.53 -10.67 -4.33
N ASP A 56 -14.47 -10.01 -5.01
CA ASP A 56 -14.30 -9.63 -6.41
C ASP A 56 -13.34 -8.44 -6.56
N LEU A 57 -13.20 -7.59 -5.52
CA LEU A 57 -12.29 -6.45 -5.50
C LEU A 57 -10.81 -6.86 -5.40
N TYR A 58 -10.52 -8.15 -5.27
CA TYR A 58 -9.17 -8.70 -5.18
C TYR A 58 -8.89 -9.62 -6.36
N LEU A 59 -7.65 -9.52 -6.86
CA LEU A 59 -7.07 -10.51 -7.77
C LEU A 59 -6.36 -11.60 -6.95
N PRO A 60 -6.12 -12.78 -7.55
CA PRO A 60 -5.38 -13.83 -6.87
C PRO A 60 -3.92 -13.40 -6.61
N ASP A 61 -3.28 -13.98 -5.60
CA ASP A 61 -1.91 -13.63 -5.17
C ASP A 61 -0.87 -13.79 -6.29
N ASP A 62 -1.10 -14.74 -7.20
CA ASP A 62 -0.23 -15.07 -8.33
C ASP A 62 -0.46 -14.18 -9.57
N ALA A 63 -1.42 -13.25 -9.52
CA ALA A 63 -1.69 -12.32 -10.63
C ALA A 63 -0.49 -11.40 -10.93
N VAL A 64 0.37 -11.13 -9.95
CA VAL A 64 1.63 -10.39 -10.14
C VAL A 64 2.80 -11.36 -10.04
N SER A 65 3.40 -11.65 -11.19
CA SER A 65 4.59 -12.49 -11.25
C SER A 65 5.85 -11.73 -10.84
N HIS A 66 6.82 -12.46 -10.25
CA HIS A 66 8.14 -11.95 -9.88
C HIS A 66 8.09 -10.72 -8.96
N LEU A 67 7.33 -10.82 -7.85
CA LEU A 67 7.41 -9.85 -6.78
C LEU A 67 8.84 -9.83 -6.23
N PRO A 68 9.47 -8.66 -6.10
CA PRO A 68 10.85 -8.61 -5.66
C PRO A 68 10.94 -8.94 -4.17
N ASP A 69 11.88 -9.83 -3.86
CA ASP A 69 12.34 -10.13 -2.52
C ASP A 69 13.82 -9.74 -2.42
N ILE A 70 14.20 -9.13 -1.31
CA ILE A 70 15.57 -8.65 -1.05
C ILE A 70 16.60 -9.79 -1.06
N LYS A 71 16.18 -11.01 -0.70
CA LYS A 71 17.01 -12.22 -0.73
C LYS A 71 17.40 -12.62 -2.15
N ASP A 72 16.54 -12.33 -3.12
CA ASP A 72 16.65 -12.85 -4.49
C ASP A 72 17.27 -11.84 -5.46
N ILE A 73 17.50 -10.58 -5.06
CA ILE A 73 18.02 -9.51 -5.93
C ILE A 73 19.37 -9.88 -6.55
N ASN A 74 20.23 -10.61 -5.83
CA ASN A 74 21.55 -11.00 -6.32
C ASN A 74 21.56 -12.34 -7.07
N VAL A 75 20.45 -13.09 -7.04
CA VAL A 75 20.36 -14.43 -7.61
C VAL A 75 19.54 -14.41 -8.91
N ASN A 76 18.42 -13.68 -8.91
CA ASN A 76 17.49 -13.64 -10.03
C ASN A 76 17.66 -12.33 -10.83
N PRO A 77 17.68 -12.39 -12.18
CA PRO A 77 17.74 -11.19 -12.99
C PRO A 77 16.48 -10.35 -12.82
N VAL A 78 16.66 -9.04 -12.65
CA VAL A 78 15.56 -8.08 -12.57
C VAL A 78 15.08 -7.74 -13.98
N PHE A 79 13.82 -8.05 -14.28
CA PHE A 79 13.21 -7.64 -15.55
C PHE A 79 13.03 -6.11 -15.62
N PRO A 80 13.23 -5.48 -16.79
CA PRO A 80 13.03 -4.04 -16.98
C PRO A 80 11.63 -3.57 -16.52
N ASN A 81 10.59 -4.34 -16.85
CA ASN A 81 9.20 -4.05 -16.50
C ASN A 81 8.88 -4.27 -15.00
N ARG A 82 9.87 -4.70 -14.19
CA ARG A 82 9.75 -4.93 -12.75
C ARG A 82 10.62 -3.99 -11.90
N THR A 83 11.39 -3.12 -12.55
CA THR A 83 12.24 -2.12 -11.87
C THR A 83 11.43 -1.21 -10.93
N GLN A 84 10.20 -0.85 -11.30
CA GLN A 84 9.33 -0.03 -10.47
C GLN A 84 8.85 -0.74 -9.20
N LEU A 85 8.64 -2.06 -9.23
CA LEU A 85 8.31 -2.82 -8.03
C LEU A 85 9.48 -2.87 -7.05
N ILE A 86 10.72 -2.97 -7.55
CA ILE A 86 11.92 -2.91 -6.72
C ILE A 86 12.11 -1.52 -6.13
N HIS A 87 11.88 -0.48 -6.94
CA HIS A 87 11.91 0.89 -6.44
C HIS A 87 10.88 1.08 -5.32
N LEU A 88 9.66 0.58 -5.50
CA LEU A 88 8.61 0.61 -4.47
C LEU A 88 9.01 -0.12 -3.20
N HIS A 89 9.54 -1.34 -3.34
CA HIS A 89 10.06 -2.15 -2.25
C HIS A 89 11.09 -1.36 -1.42
N ASN A 90 12.08 -0.77 -2.09
CA ASN A 90 13.15 -0.03 -1.43
C ASN A 90 12.65 1.26 -0.79
N MET A 91 11.73 1.99 -1.44
CA MET A 91 11.14 3.17 -0.84
C MET A 91 10.33 2.84 0.42
N ALA A 92 9.51 1.78 0.37
CA ALA A 92 8.72 1.36 1.53
C ALA A 92 9.63 0.93 2.69
N LEU A 93 10.68 0.16 2.40
CA LEU A 93 11.66 -0.28 3.40
C LEU A 93 12.42 0.89 4.03
N ASN A 94 12.93 1.80 3.19
CA ASN A 94 13.64 3.00 3.65
C ASN A 94 12.74 3.88 4.52
N ARG A 95 11.46 4.04 4.17
CA ARG A 95 10.51 4.77 5.01
C ARG A 95 10.31 4.10 6.36
N GLY A 96 10.10 2.78 6.39
CA GLY A 96 9.99 2.01 7.64
C GLY A 96 11.22 2.23 8.53
N PHE A 97 12.42 2.15 7.94
CA PHE A 97 13.69 2.39 8.60
C PHE A 97 13.81 3.83 9.16
N TYR A 98 13.62 4.85 8.33
CA TYR A 98 13.78 6.25 8.74
C TYR A 98 12.74 6.68 9.77
N TRP A 99 11.49 6.21 9.65
CA TRP A 99 10.48 6.50 10.66
C TRP A 99 10.79 5.84 12.00
N SER A 100 11.27 4.59 11.99
CA SER A 100 11.70 3.91 13.22
C SER A 100 12.85 4.66 13.89
N TYR A 101 13.82 5.13 13.10
CA TYR A 101 14.91 5.98 13.58
C TYR A 101 14.41 7.32 14.16
N ILE A 102 13.54 8.04 13.45
CA ILE A 102 13.02 9.35 13.89
C ILE A 102 12.28 9.22 15.22
N LEU A 103 11.45 8.18 15.37
CA LEU A 103 10.64 7.97 16.58
C LEU A 103 11.49 7.64 17.82
N GLN A 104 12.56 6.86 17.65
CA GLN A 104 13.40 6.42 18.77
C GLN A 104 14.57 7.38 19.06
N SER A 105 15.12 8.06 18.04
CA SER A 105 16.25 8.99 18.20
C SER A 105 15.95 10.21 19.07
N ARG A 106 14.67 10.49 19.34
CA ARG A 106 14.23 11.55 20.25
C ARG A 106 14.85 11.43 21.64
N PHE A 107 15.11 10.22 22.14
CA PHE A 107 15.59 10.03 23.52
C PHE A 107 17.05 10.45 23.76
N ILE A 108 17.79 10.82 22.70
CA ILE A 108 19.22 11.12 22.76
C ILE A 108 19.52 12.59 22.50
N ARG A 109 18.64 13.32 21.80
CA ARG A 109 18.89 14.72 21.49
C ARG A 109 18.90 15.56 22.78
N PRO A 110 19.89 16.45 22.98
CA PRO A 110 19.92 17.30 24.16
C PRO A 110 18.66 18.16 24.21
N THR A 111 18.02 18.21 25.39
CA THR A 111 16.79 18.96 25.75
C THR A 111 16.88 20.48 25.59
N ILE A 112 17.91 20.99 24.91
CA ILE A 112 18.18 22.42 24.76
C ILE A 112 17.45 23.00 23.54
N ASN A 113 17.12 22.19 22.52
CA ASN A 113 16.39 22.61 21.32
C ASN A 113 15.22 21.64 20.98
N ASP A 114 14.25 21.49 21.88
CA ASP A 114 12.99 20.72 21.70
C ASP A 114 12.06 21.24 20.57
N THR A 115 12.54 22.14 19.70
CA THR A 115 11.76 22.86 18.69
C THR A 115 11.65 22.16 17.34
N TYR A 116 12.31 21.01 17.11
CA TYR A 116 12.47 20.41 15.78
C TYR A 116 11.84 19.03 15.58
N ASP A 117 11.06 18.52 16.54
CA ASP A 117 10.46 17.21 16.33
C ASP A 117 9.31 17.28 15.32
N PRO A 118 9.18 16.27 14.44
CA PRO A 118 8.13 16.25 13.44
C PRO A 118 6.75 16.16 14.12
N GLY A 119 5.92 17.18 13.91
CA GLY A 119 4.51 17.14 14.28
C GLY A 119 3.71 16.22 13.35
N MET A 120 2.42 16.03 13.63
CA MET A 120 1.54 15.20 12.77
C MET A 120 1.47 15.71 11.32
N MET A 121 1.62 17.03 11.12
CA MET A 121 1.73 17.63 9.79
C MET A 121 2.89 17.03 8.96
N TYR A 122 4.00 16.67 9.61
CA TYR A 122 5.13 16.07 8.91
C TYR A 122 4.76 14.71 8.29
N TYR A 123 3.88 13.92 8.93
CA TYR A 123 3.40 12.68 8.32
C TYR A 123 2.60 12.93 7.05
N LEU A 124 1.69 13.91 7.05
CA LEU A 124 0.92 14.31 5.85
C LEU A 124 1.83 14.79 4.73
N LEU A 125 2.78 15.68 5.03
CA LEU A 125 3.74 16.18 4.05
C LEU A 125 4.67 15.07 3.53
N SER A 126 5.03 14.11 4.38
CA SER A 126 5.88 12.98 3.99
C SER A 126 5.20 12.05 2.98
N THR A 127 3.88 11.82 3.09
CA THR A 127 3.15 10.96 2.15
C THR A 127 2.91 11.68 0.83
N VAL A 128 2.75 13.01 0.85
CA VAL A 128 2.73 13.84 -0.36
C VAL A 128 4.08 13.82 -1.06
N ALA A 129 5.18 13.94 -0.31
CA ALA A 129 6.53 13.89 -0.88
C ALA A 129 6.78 12.59 -1.66
N ASP A 130 6.37 11.44 -1.12
CA ASP A 130 6.53 10.15 -1.81
C ASP A 130 5.79 10.10 -3.15
N VAL A 131 4.53 10.51 -3.18
CA VAL A 131 3.72 10.47 -4.40
C VAL A 131 4.22 11.52 -5.39
N SER A 132 4.68 12.68 -4.93
CA SER A 132 5.19 13.74 -5.80
C SER A 132 6.54 13.40 -6.46
N THR A 133 7.39 12.60 -5.80
CA THR A 133 8.75 12.31 -6.28
C THR A 133 8.78 11.24 -7.36
N ASN A 134 7.81 10.33 -7.40
CA ASN A 134 7.72 9.29 -8.42
C ASN A 134 6.34 9.22 -9.07
N MET A 135 6.30 9.35 -10.41
CA MET A 135 5.05 9.30 -11.19
C MET A 135 4.34 7.93 -11.14
N HIS A 136 5.08 6.85 -10.91
CA HIS A 136 4.56 5.49 -10.88
C HIS A 136 3.93 5.14 -9.53
N VAL A 137 4.33 5.83 -8.45
CA VAL A 137 3.70 5.69 -7.13
C VAL A 137 2.40 6.47 -7.13
N ASN A 138 1.30 5.75 -6.94
CA ASN A 138 -0.04 6.32 -7.00
C ASN A 138 -0.55 6.70 -5.61
N ALA A 139 -0.19 5.95 -4.57
CA ALA A 139 -0.53 6.29 -3.19
C ALA A 139 0.58 5.95 -2.20
N SER A 140 0.64 6.72 -1.11
CA SER A 140 1.48 6.47 0.06
C SER A 140 0.68 6.74 1.32
N ALA A 141 0.85 5.91 2.35
CA ALA A 141 0.17 6.09 3.62
C ALA A 141 0.99 5.58 4.81
N VAL A 142 0.61 6.06 5.98
CA VAL A 142 1.07 5.59 7.29
C VAL A 142 -0.18 5.43 8.15
N TYR A 143 -0.49 4.22 8.62
CA TYR A 143 -1.75 3.97 9.35
C TYR A 143 -1.49 3.70 10.81
N PHE A 144 -2.22 4.22 11.78
CA PHE A 144 -1.91 3.97 13.19
C PHE A 144 -2.82 2.87 13.81
N SER A 145 -2.39 2.15 14.86
CA SER A 145 -3.24 1.20 15.60
C SER A 145 -4.27 1.94 16.48
N PRO A 146 -5.49 1.43 16.63
CA PRO A 146 -6.56 2.15 17.32
C PRO A 146 -6.45 2.17 18.87
N ASN A 147 -5.58 1.36 19.47
CA ASN A 147 -5.51 1.12 20.91
C ASN A 147 -4.16 1.49 21.54
N MET A 148 -3.43 2.43 20.94
CA MET A 148 -2.17 2.92 21.55
C MET A 148 -2.13 4.44 21.52
N SER A 149 -1.42 5.02 22.49
CA SER A 149 -1.26 6.46 22.62
C SER A 149 -0.08 6.96 21.80
N TYR A 150 -0.37 7.75 20.76
CA TYR A 150 0.65 8.46 20.01
C TYR A 150 0.82 9.85 20.59
N SER A 151 1.87 10.04 21.39
CA SER A 151 2.30 11.40 21.69
C SER A 151 2.75 12.05 20.40
N SER A 152 2.04 13.10 19.96
CA SER A 152 2.67 14.07 19.08
C SER A 152 3.90 14.60 19.81
N SER A 153 4.99 14.85 19.10
CA SER A 153 6.24 15.34 19.69
C SER A 153 6.13 16.72 20.36
N TYR A 154 4.93 17.33 20.35
CA TYR A 154 4.63 18.70 20.77
C TYR A 154 4.21 18.77 22.25
N ARG A 155 5.01 19.47 23.08
CA ARG A 155 4.92 19.68 24.55
C ARG A 155 3.62 20.30 25.14
N GLY A 156 2.44 20.12 24.55
CA GLY A 156 1.21 20.75 25.05
C GLY A 156 0.37 19.83 25.94
N PHE A 157 -0.14 20.39 27.02
CA PHE A 157 -0.86 19.78 28.15
C PHE A 157 -2.28 19.27 27.85
N PHE A 158 -2.81 19.49 26.64
CA PHE A 158 -4.16 19.04 26.27
C PHE A 158 -4.09 17.69 25.57
N ASN A 159 -4.47 16.59 26.24
CA ASN A 159 -4.85 15.29 25.67
C ASN A 159 -4.53 15.10 24.15
N LYS A 160 -3.24 15.01 23.78
CA LYS A 160 -2.74 15.07 22.38
C LYS A 160 -2.58 13.69 21.72
N THR A 161 -3.34 12.72 22.18
CA THR A 161 -3.35 11.38 21.60
C THR A 161 -4.59 11.26 20.75
N PHE A 162 -4.45 11.32 19.43
CA PHE A 162 -5.48 10.74 18.59
C PHE A 162 -5.34 9.23 18.71
N PRO A 163 -6.37 8.50 19.19
CA PRO A 163 -6.32 7.04 19.23
C PRO A 163 -6.15 6.47 17.81
N ARG A 164 -6.52 7.23 16.78
CA ARG A 164 -6.50 6.84 15.38
C ARG A 164 -6.01 8.01 14.53
N PHE A 165 -4.96 7.78 13.75
CA PHE A 165 -4.42 8.74 12.78
C PHE A 165 -3.94 7.92 11.59
N ALA A 166 -4.24 8.33 10.37
CA ALA A 166 -3.87 7.57 9.19
C ALA A 166 -3.77 8.47 7.95
N PRO A 167 -2.69 9.25 7.82
CA PRO A 167 -2.44 10.03 6.63
C PRO A 167 -2.23 9.11 5.43
N ARG A 168 -3.10 9.23 4.44
CA ARG A 168 -3.02 8.59 3.13
C ARG A 168 -3.09 9.66 2.06
N THR A 169 -2.09 9.69 1.19
CA THR A 169 -2.07 10.52 -0.01
C THR A 169 -2.26 9.65 -1.23
N PHE A 170 -3.08 10.11 -2.18
CA PHE A 170 -3.16 9.51 -3.51
C PHE A 170 -3.18 10.59 -4.59
N ARG A 171 -2.69 10.21 -5.78
CA ARG A 171 -2.69 11.06 -6.96
C ARG A 171 -4.12 11.23 -7.48
N ALA A 172 -4.51 12.48 -7.66
CA ALA A 172 -5.79 12.88 -8.22
C ALA A 172 -5.58 13.53 -9.58
N ASP A 173 -6.65 13.58 -10.35
CA ASP A 173 -6.67 14.25 -11.65
C ASP A 173 -7.17 15.68 -11.47
N ASP A 174 -6.51 16.63 -12.14
CA ASP A 174 -6.79 18.07 -12.13
C ASP A 174 -7.46 18.58 -13.39
N PHE A 175 -7.88 17.69 -14.29
CA PHE A 175 -8.63 18.03 -15.51
C PHE A 175 -9.84 18.96 -15.27
N ASN A 176 -10.49 18.85 -14.11
CA ASN A 176 -11.67 19.65 -13.74
C ASN A 176 -11.34 20.91 -12.93
N ASP A 177 -10.06 21.26 -12.75
CA ASP A 177 -9.67 22.48 -12.06
C ASP A 177 -10.04 23.72 -12.90
N PRO A 178 -10.79 24.70 -12.37
CA PRO A 178 -11.12 25.94 -13.09
C PRO A 178 -9.91 26.76 -13.55
N ILE A 179 -8.73 26.55 -12.96
CA ILE A 179 -7.48 27.24 -13.32
C ILE A 179 -6.80 26.55 -14.52
N HIS A 180 -7.11 25.28 -14.79
CA HIS A 180 -6.50 24.52 -15.89
C HIS A 180 -7.29 24.67 -17.20
N LEU A 181 -6.93 25.68 -18.00
CA LEU A 181 -7.59 26.01 -19.27
C LEU A 181 -7.61 24.85 -20.29
N GLU A 182 -6.52 24.08 -20.36
CA GLU A 182 -6.36 23.02 -21.35
C GLU A 182 -7.21 21.79 -21.02
N ARG A 183 -7.67 21.66 -19.76
CA ARG A 183 -8.33 20.46 -19.24
C ARG A 183 -7.56 19.21 -19.71
N ILE A 184 -6.30 19.13 -19.33
CA ILE A 184 -5.48 17.93 -19.52
C ILE A 184 -5.14 17.42 -18.12
N SER A 185 -4.88 16.14 -17.95
CA SER A 185 -4.36 15.67 -16.67
C SER A 185 -2.89 16.04 -16.55
N THR A 186 -2.52 16.89 -15.59
CA THR A 186 -1.10 17.18 -15.30
C THR A 186 -0.49 16.15 -14.35
N LEU A 187 -1.33 15.30 -13.74
CA LEU A 187 -0.94 14.33 -12.71
C LEU A 187 -0.29 14.96 -11.47
N ASN A 188 -0.27 16.29 -11.33
CA ASN A 188 0.42 17.00 -10.24
C ASN A 188 -0.45 17.30 -9.02
N THR A 189 -1.72 16.93 -9.07
CA THR A 189 -2.64 17.15 -7.97
C THR A 189 -2.66 15.92 -7.07
N PHE A 190 -2.50 16.17 -5.78
CA PHE A 190 -2.50 15.13 -4.75
C PHE A 190 -3.60 15.43 -3.75
N THR A 191 -4.31 14.38 -3.35
CA THR A 191 -5.35 14.46 -2.33
C THR A 191 -4.88 13.70 -1.10
N VAL A 192 -4.99 14.34 0.06
CA VAL A 192 -4.54 13.78 1.34
C VAL A 192 -5.74 13.65 2.24
N HIS A 193 -5.95 12.46 2.78
CA HIS A 193 -7.02 12.17 3.71
C HIS A 193 -6.45 11.52 4.96
N ASP A 194 -6.97 11.91 6.12
CA ASP A 194 -6.75 11.18 7.35
C ASP A 194 -7.85 10.12 7.49
N LEU A 195 -7.50 8.84 7.29
CA LEU A 195 -8.46 7.76 7.48
C LEU A 195 -8.78 7.51 8.97
N GLY A 196 -8.02 8.11 9.90
CA GLY A 196 -8.27 8.08 11.34
C GLY A 196 -9.38 9.02 11.77
N ALA A 197 -9.71 10.03 10.95
CA ALA A 197 -10.86 10.89 11.13
C ALA A 197 -12.14 10.14 10.68
N VAL A 198 -12.55 9.17 11.49
CA VAL A 198 -13.69 8.29 11.19
C VAL A 198 -14.98 9.10 11.26
N ASN A 199 -15.71 9.12 10.14
CA ASN A 199 -17.12 9.52 10.14
C ASN A 199 -17.92 8.49 10.96
N PRO A 200 -19.06 8.84 11.56
CA PRO A 200 -19.86 7.89 12.35
C PRO A 200 -20.24 6.59 11.60
N ASP A 201 -20.07 6.56 10.28
CA ASP A 201 -20.16 5.38 9.44
C ASP A 201 -18.96 4.44 9.63
N THR A 202 -19.24 3.28 10.23
CA THR A 202 -18.26 2.23 10.56
C THR A 202 -17.55 1.61 9.34
N SER A 203 -18.11 1.73 8.14
CA SER A 203 -17.51 1.22 6.89
C SER A 203 -16.24 1.97 6.47
N SER A 204 -16.05 3.20 6.96
CA SER A 204 -14.88 4.03 6.65
C SER A 204 -13.67 3.74 7.56
N ASP A 205 -13.86 2.95 8.61
CA ASP A 205 -12.83 2.64 9.61
C ASP A 205 -11.83 1.60 9.10
N TYR A 206 -10.62 2.03 8.76
CA TYR A 206 -9.56 1.17 8.23
C TYR A 206 -9.10 0.04 9.17
N THR A 207 -9.42 0.12 10.47
CA THR A 207 -9.10 -0.92 11.44
C THR A 207 -10.17 -2.01 11.50
N SER A 208 -11.37 -1.71 10.99
CA SER A 208 -12.51 -2.63 11.02
C SER A 208 -12.41 -3.70 9.93
N ASP A 209 -13.06 -4.84 10.17
CA ASP A 209 -13.21 -5.89 9.16
C ASP A 209 -14.11 -5.45 8.00
N TYR A 210 -15.00 -4.48 8.23
CA TYR A 210 -15.92 -3.94 7.25
C TYR A 210 -15.25 -3.03 6.22
N PHE A 211 -14.04 -2.55 6.51
CA PHE A 211 -13.28 -1.78 5.56
C PHE A 211 -12.75 -2.66 4.44
N ARG A 212 -13.22 -2.37 3.22
CA ARG A 212 -13.12 -3.25 2.05
C ARG A 212 -11.68 -3.54 1.58
N ILE A 213 -10.69 -2.77 2.04
CA ILE A 213 -9.29 -2.84 1.61
C ILE A 213 -8.35 -3.06 2.81
N ASN A 214 -8.81 -3.62 3.92
CA ASN A 214 -8.01 -3.67 5.16
C ASN A 214 -6.83 -4.66 5.16
N GLU A 215 -6.58 -5.39 4.06
CA GLU A 215 -5.55 -6.43 4.03
C GLU A 215 -4.15 -5.88 4.32
N TRP A 216 -3.79 -4.70 3.79
CA TRP A 216 -2.49 -4.08 4.05
C TRP A 216 -2.25 -3.83 5.54
N TYR A 217 -3.28 -3.41 6.29
CA TYR A 217 -3.19 -3.15 7.72
C TYR A 217 -2.89 -4.45 8.48
N LYS A 218 -3.62 -5.51 8.13
CA LYS A 218 -3.56 -6.82 8.78
C LYS A 218 -2.28 -7.61 8.51
N LYS A 219 -1.47 -7.23 7.51
CA LYS A 219 -0.19 -7.91 7.20
C LYS A 219 0.82 -7.80 8.36
N TRP A 220 0.83 -6.69 9.07
CA TRP A 220 1.76 -6.45 10.19
C TRP A 220 1.06 -6.18 11.52
N LEU A 221 -0.19 -5.73 11.52
CA LEU A 221 -0.91 -5.34 12.73
C LEU A 221 -2.16 -6.20 12.98
N PRO A 222 -2.54 -6.41 14.26
CA PRO A 222 -1.79 -6.03 15.46
C PRO A 222 -0.49 -6.83 15.59
N ASP A 223 0.53 -6.22 16.20
CA ASP A 223 1.82 -6.87 16.46
C ASP A 223 1.64 -7.98 17.51
N LYS A 224 1.37 -9.20 17.03
CA LYS A 224 1.20 -10.39 17.87
C LYS A 224 2.55 -11.06 18.04
N VAL A 225 3.23 -10.74 19.13
CA VAL A 225 4.49 -11.40 19.48
C VAL A 225 4.16 -12.66 20.27
N SER A 226 4.49 -13.85 19.73
CA SER A 226 4.37 -15.13 20.42
C SER A 226 5.51 -15.37 21.42
N GLU A 227 6.62 -14.67 21.24
CA GLU A 227 7.85 -14.77 22.03
C GLU A 227 8.12 -13.48 22.82
N ARG A 228 9.39 -13.22 23.17
CA ARG A 228 9.79 -11.97 23.85
C ARG A 228 9.75 -10.79 22.88
N HIS A 229 9.32 -9.63 23.36
CA HIS A 229 9.30 -8.40 22.57
C HIS A 229 10.70 -7.91 22.13
N ASP A 230 11.75 -8.33 22.83
CA ASP A 230 13.15 -7.91 22.62
C ASP A 230 13.83 -8.56 21.40
N THR A 231 13.14 -9.42 20.64
CA THR A 231 13.72 -10.15 19.49
C THR A 231 13.69 -9.36 18.18
N LYS A 232 13.21 -8.11 18.19
CA LYS A 232 13.12 -7.29 16.98
C LYS A 232 14.49 -6.84 16.51
N THR A 233 14.67 -6.85 15.19
CA THR A 233 15.91 -6.43 14.52
C THR A 233 16.35 -5.03 14.99
N THR A 234 17.62 -4.94 15.39
CA THR A 234 18.27 -3.67 15.74
C THR A 234 19.16 -3.21 14.60
N TYR A 235 19.07 -1.92 14.27
CA TYR A 235 19.97 -1.25 13.35
C TYR A 235 20.93 -0.36 14.14
N GLN A 236 22.20 -0.36 13.73
CA GLN A 236 23.20 0.57 14.21
C GLN A 236 23.53 1.55 13.10
N ILE A 237 23.47 2.84 13.41
CA ILE A 237 23.89 3.91 12.51
C ILE A 237 25.03 4.69 13.12
N GLU A 238 25.88 5.23 12.25
CA GLU A 238 26.98 6.10 12.60
C GLU A 238 26.74 7.47 11.96
N ILE A 239 26.54 8.49 12.78
CA ILE A 239 26.26 9.86 12.36
C ILE A 239 27.54 10.67 12.55
N ARG A 240 28.05 11.23 11.44
CA ARG A 240 29.12 12.21 11.47
C ARG A 240 28.55 13.61 11.31
N TYR A 241 28.64 14.41 12.35
CA TYR A 241 28.20 15.80 12.32
C TYR A 241 29.22 16.68 11.59
N ALA A 242 28.74 17.81 11.04
CA ALA A 242 29.60 18.82 10.38
C ALA A 242 30.70 19.37 11.31
N ASN A 243 30.51 19.28 12.63
CA ASN A 243 31.50 19.64 13.65
C ASN A 243 32.56 18.54 13.91
N ASN A 244 32.65 17.51 13.05
CA ASN A 244 33.55 16.35 13.17
C ASN A 244 33.34 15.49 14.44
N THR A 245 32.18 15.58 15.08
CA THR A 245 31.77 14.64 16.13
C THR A 245 31.10 13.43 15.50
N ASN A 246 31.46 12.24 15.98
CA ASN A 246 30.84 10.98 15.58
C ASN A 246 29.93 10.50 16.71
N GLU A 247 28.73 10.07 16.34
CA GLU A 247 27.77 9.48 17.26
C GLU A 247 27.31 8.14 16.68
N THR A 248 27.21 7.14 17.54
CA THR A 248 26.65 5.84 17.17
C THR A 248 25.33 5.67 17.88
N TYR A 249 24.32 5.20 17.14
CA TYR A 249 23.00 5.00 17.69
C TYR A 249 22.42 3.67 17.24
N THR A 250 21.87 2.93 18.22
CA THR A 250 21.20 1.66 18.02
C THR A 250 19.71 1.82 18.26
N PHE A 251 18.89 1.35 17.31
CA PHE A 251 17.44 1.44 17.37
C PHE A 251 16.79 0.21 16.75
N HIS A 252 15.54 -0.08 17.11
CA HIS A 252 14.78 -1.16 16.49
C HIS A 252 14.16 -0.69 15.17
N GLY A 253 14.14 -1.52 14.13
CA GLY A 253 13.58 -1.15 12.84
C GLY A 253 12.66 -2.21 12.25
N PRO A 254 12.35 -2.11 10.94
CA PRO A 254 11.66 -3.20 10.23
C PRO A 254 12.49 -4.49 10.26
N PRO A 255 11.89 -5.65 9.98
CA PRO A 255 12.60 -6.94 9.96
C PRO A 255 13.83 -6.94 9.06
N GLY A 256 14.84 -7.72 9.47
CA GLY A 256 16.03 -7.98 8.67
C GLY A 256 15.71 -8.67 7.35
N ALA A 257 16.63 -8.52 6.38
CA ALA A 257 16.53 -9.18 5.08
C ALA A 257 16.55 -10.71 5.19
N ASP A 258 17.14 -11.26 6.26
CA ASP A 258 17.29 -12.67 6.56
C ASP A 258 16.06 -13.27 7.28
N GLU A 259 15.25 -12.45 7.93
CA GLU A 259 14.07 -12.87 8.69
C GLU A 259 12.97 -13.44 7.77
N ASN A 260 12.08 -14.25 8.35
CA ASN A 260 10.92 -14.81 7.66
C ASN A 260 9.65 -14.60 8.51
N PRO A 261 8.68 -13.78 8.06
CA PRO A 261 8.62 -13.08 6.78
C PRO A 261 9.65 -11.94 6.67
N GLY A 262 10.09 -11.65 5.44
CA GLY A 262 11.04 -10.57 5.17
C GLY A 262 10.50 -9.16 5.48
N PRO A 263 11.32 -8.11 5.25
CA PRO A 263 11.02 -6.73 5.66
C PRO A 263 9.74 -6.16 5.05
N VAL A 264 9.43 -6.56 3.82
CA VAL A 264 8.33 -6.04 3.02
C VAL A 264 7.34 -7.16 2.77
N LYS A 265 6.06 -6.91 3.06
CA LYS A 265 4.96 -7.79 2.67
C LYS A 265 4.19 -7.17 1.52
N TRP A 266 4.02 -7.94 0.47
CA TRP A 266 3.15 -7.58 -0.65
C TRP A 266 1.69 -7.89 -0.32
N THR A 267 0.77 -7.02 -0.73
CA THR A 267 -0.66 -7.32 -0.73
C THR A 267 -1.05 -8.04 -2.00
N ARG A 268 -2.16 -8.77 -1.93
CA ARG A 268 -2.89 -9.13 -3.15
C ARG A 268 -3.23 -7.88 -3.94
N PRO A 269 -3.25 -7.95 -5.27
CA PRO A 269 -3.67 -6.80 -6.04
C PRO A 269 -5.16 -6.55 -5.82
N TYR A 270 -5.56 -5.30 -5.61
CA TYR A 270 -6.93 -4.93 -5.26
C TYR A 270 -7.38 -3.67 -5.98
N PHE A 271 -8.70 -3.47 -6.05
CA PHE A 271 -9.29 -2.26 -6.60
C PHE A 271 -9.60 -1.22 -5.51
N ASP A 272 -8.99 -0.04 -5.58
CA ASP A 272 -9.16 1.04 -4.59
C ASP A 272 -10.41 1.88 -4.86
N CYS A 273 -11.55 1.33 -4.44
CA CYS A 273 -12.87 1.92 -4.62
C CYS A 273 -13.05 3.25 -3.83
N GLY A 274 -13.56 4.29 -4.50
CA GLY A 274 -13.90 5.57 -3.88
C GLY A 274 -12.72 6.53 -3.67
N ARG A 275 -11.50 6.13 -4.04
CA ARG A 275 -10.28 6.95 -3.96
C ARG A 275 -9.63 7.06 -5.33
N SER A 276 -8.58 6.28 -5.57
CA SER A 276 -7.89 6.28 -6.85
C SER A 276 -8.66 5.54 -7.96
N ASN A 277 -9.63 4.68 -7.61
CA ASN A 277 -10.48 3.91 -8.53
C ASN A 277 -9.67 3.11 -9.57
N ARG A 278 -8.56 2.54 -9.11
CA ARG A 278 -7.56 1.86 -9.92
C ARG A 278 -7.19 0.54 -9.25
N TRP A 279 -6.82 -0.43 -10.08
CA TRP A 279 -6.22 -1.66 -9.60
C TRP A 279 -4.78 -1.39 -9.15
N MET A 280 -4.44 -1.77 -7.92
CA MET A 280 -3.15 -1.50 -7.30
C MET A 280 -2.57 -2.71 -6.59
N VAL A 281 -1.26 -2.69 -6.42
CA VAL A 281 -0.51 -3.60 -5.54
C VAL A 281 0.24 -2.74 -4.52
N ALA A 282 0.24 -3.18 -3.26
CA ALA A 282 0.86 -2.44 -2.17
C ALA A 282 2.06 -3.18 -1.58
N ALA A 283 3.13 -2.44 -1.31
CA ALA A 283 4.25 -2.86 -0.48
C ALA A 283 4.03 -2.34 0.94
N VAL A 284 4.05 -3.23 1.93
CA VAL A 284 3.76 -2.91 3.33
C VAL A 284 4.96 -3.21 4.22
N VAL A 285 5.41 -2.21 4.99
CA VAL A 285 6.56 -2.31 5.90
C VAL A 285 6.16 -1.80 7.28
N PRO A 286 6.53 -2.50 8.37
CA PRO A 286 6.20 -2.04 9.72
C PRO A 286 7.18 -0.95 10.17
N ILE A 287 6.71 -0.03 11.03
CA ILE A 287 7.57 0.93 11.73
C ILE A 287 7.76 0.43 13.17
N ALA A 288 9.00 0.25 13.60
CA ALA A 288 9.29 -0.10 14.98
C ALA A 288 9.36 1.16 15.85
N ASP A 289 8.76 1.08 17.03
CA ASP A 289 8.78 2.14 18.03
C ASP A 289 8.80 1.53 19.43
N ILE A 290 9.12 2.38 20.40
CA ILE A 290 9.12 2.03 21.81
C ILE A 290 7.77 2.42 22.42
N TYR A 291 7.11 1.45 23.05
CA TYR A 291 5.82 1.66 23.72
C TYR A 291 5.87 1.16 25.16
N PRO A 292 5.25 1.86 26.13
CA PRO A 292 4.67 3.21 26.04
C PRO A 292 5.71 4.31 25.79
N ARG A 293 5.34 5.37 25.06
CA ARG A 293 6.25 6.49 24.76
C ARG A 293 6.45 7.41 25.97
N HIS A 294 7.66 7.97 26.08
CA HIS A 294 8.00 9.07 26.99
C HIS A 294 7.62 8.81 28.44
N THR A 295 7.79 7.57 28.88
CA THR A 295 7.66 7.28 30.30
C THR A 295 8.99 7.63 30.98
N GLY A 296 8.92 8.09 32.23
CA GLY A 296 10.13 8.17 33.06
C GLY A 296 10.69 6.79 33.42
N PHE A 297 9.99 5.71 33.05
CA PHE A 297 10.22 4.34 33.46
C PHE A 297 10.68 3.48 32.27
N ARG A 298 11.95 3.65 31.88
CA ARG A 298 12.57 2.91 30.76
C ARG A 298 12.49 1.39 30.86
N HIS A 299 12.26 0.83 32.04
CA HIS A 299 12.17 -0.62 32.26
C HIS A 299 10.82 -1.23 31.86
N ILE A 300 9.81 -0.38 31.58
CA ILE A 300 8.47 -0.80 31.13
C ILE A 300 8.34 -0.64 29.61
N GLU A 301 9.26 0.11 29.01
CA GLU A 301 9.31 0.39 27.58
C GLU A 301 9.80 -0.84 26.83
N TYR A 302 9.02 -1.30 25.85
CA TYR A 302 9.39 -2.43 24.98
C TYR A 302 9.24 -2.05 23.51
N PRO A 303 10.07 -2.61 22.62
CA PRO A 303 9.94 -2.37 21.21
C PRO A 303 8.73 -3.15 20.69
N THR A 304 7.88 -2.45 19.96
CA THR A 304 6.70 -2.97 19.28
C THR A 304 6.82 -2.56 17.83
N PHE A 305 6.31 -3.37 16.90
CA PHE A 305 5.97 -2.82 15.59
C PHE A 305 4.82 -1.90 15.90
N SER A 306 5.19 -0.64 16.04
CA SER A 306 4.22 0.39 16.20
C SER A 306 3.39 0.30 14.93
N VAL A 307 2.11 0.03 15.11
CA VAL A 307 1.07 1.02 14.84
C VAL A 307 0.96 1.50 13.41
N ALA A 308 2.06 1.96 12.82
CA ALA A 308 2.32 2.62 11.56
C ALA A 308 2.91 1.63 10.52
N PRO A 309 2.12 0.79 9.82
CA PRO A 309 2.61 0.22 8.60
C PRO A 309 2.69 1.33 7.54
N VAL A 310 3.84 1.45 6.90
CA VAL A 310 3.97 2.23 5.68
C VAL A 310 3.40 1.38 4.56
N THR A 311 2.47 1.95 3.79
CA THR A 311 2.02 1.34 2.55
C THR A 311 2.35 2.24 1.39
N MET A 312 2.95 1.68 0.36
CA MET A 312 3.07 2.34 -0.93
C MET A 312 2.37 1.53 -2.00
N GLU A 313 1.67 2.20 -2.89
CA GLU A 313 0.78 1.56 -3.87
C GLU A 313 1.17 1.99 -5.28
N ILE A 314 1.34 1.01 -6.17
CA ILE A 314 1.58 1.20 -7.60
C ILE A 314 0.43 0.57 -8.38
N PRO A 315 -0.04 1.20 -9.47
CA PRO A 315 -1.08 0.63 -10.31
C PRO A 315 -0.57 -0.52 -11.18
N LEU A 316 -1.41 -1.54 -11.41
CA LEU A 316 -0.97 -2.76 -12.11
C LEU A 316 -0.48 -2.53 -13.54
N TRP A 317 -1.06 -1.60 -14.29
CA TRP A 317 -0.65 -1.36 -15.68
C TRP A 317 0.82 -0.94 -15.82
N THR A 318 1.42 -0.40 -14.76
CA THR A 318 2.82 0.05 -14.73
C THR A 318 3.84 -1.05 -15.07
N PHE A 319 3.44 -2.31 -14.93
CA PHE A 319 4.31 -3.46 -15.12
C PHE A 319 3.65 -4.56 -15.97
N LEU A 320 2.51 -4.27 -16.61
CA LEU A 320 1.87 -5.17 -17.58
C LEU A 320 2.33 -4.91 -19.02
N GLU A 321 2.90 -3.74 -19.30
CA GLU A 321 3.60 -3.40 -20.54
C GLU A 321 5.08 -3.80 -20.45
#